data_AF-A0A0C3NVM2-F1
#
_entry.id   AF-A0A0C3NVM2-F1
#
_cell.length_a   1.000
_cell.length_b   1.000
_cell.length_c   1.000
_cell.angle_alpha   90.00
_cell.angle_beta   90.00
_cell.angle_gamma   90.00
#
_symmetry.space_group_name_H-M   'P 1'
#
loop_
_entity.id
_entity.type
_entity.pdbx_description
1 polymer ?
#
loop_
_entity_poly.entity_id
_entity_poly.type
_entity_poly.pdbx_seq_one_letter_code
_entity_poly.pdbx_strand_id
1 'polypeptide(L)'
;WNHEETTALVRFLHDNRHEAGNNGNFKMATYQATTLHIANYCTDGPPKNYQVVRNKWTGYIYHNIKYYQAQPSGAHWDNKKGANIQGQHAKQVFKDFVKSHPLICQFKTSGWDLYPYVADIIPHGGACGAN
;
A
#
# COMPACT_ATOMS: atom_id res chain seq x y z
N TRP A 1 4.68 -11.37 8.66
CA TRP A 1 4.86 -10.33 7.64
C TRP A 1 6.06 -9.49 8.05
N ASN A 2 7.23 -9.95 7.68
CA ASN A 2 8.45 -9.15 7.72
C ASN A 2 8.55 -8.27 6.45
N HIS A 3 9.60 -7.46 6.37
CA HIS A 3 9.83 -6.56 5.23
C HIS A 3 10.12 -7.33 3.93
N GLU A 4 10.89 -8.42 3.99
CA GLU A 4 11.23 -9.25 2.83
C GLU A 4 9.99 -9.91 2.20
N GLU A 5 9.13 -10.50 3.03
CA GLU A 5 7.86 -11.10 2.62
C GLU A 5 6.93 -10.07 1.97
N THR A 6 6.86 -8.86 2.55
CA THR A 6 6.01 -7.79 2.01
C THR A 6 6.58 -7.29 0.68
N THR A 7 7.90 -7.18 0.56
CA THR A 7 8.59 -6.78 -0.67
C THR A 7 8.41 -7.81 -1.77
N ALA A 8 8.61 -9.10 -1.46
CA ALA A 8 8.41 -10.19 -2.41
C ALA A 8 6.96 -10.26 -2.91
N LEU A 9 5.99 -10.05 -2.02
CA LEU A 9 4.57 -9.96 -2.40
C LEU A 9 4.33 -8.83 -3.40
N VAL A 10 4.77 -7.60 -3.09
CA VAL A 10 4.49 -6.45 -3.96
C VAL A 10 5.22 -6.55 -5.29
N ARG A 11 6.47 -7.02 -5.29
CA ARG A 11 7.23 -7.22 -6.53
C ARG A 11 6.57 -8.25 -7.43
N PHE A 12 6.17 -9.41 -6.88
CA PHE A 12 5.48 -10.42 -7.66
C PHE A 12 4.18 -9.89 -8.27
N LEU A 13 3.40 -9.13 -7.51
CA LEU A 13 2.17 -8.50 -8.03
C LEU A 13 2.46 -7.41 -9.09
N HIS A 14 3.61 -6.73 -9.00
CA HIS A 14 4.04 -5.75 -9.99
C HIS A 14 4.49 -6.40 -11.30
N ASP A 15 5.21 -7.53 -11.24
CA ASP A 15 5.53 -8.32 -12.42
C ASP A 15 4.25 -8.82 -13.12
N ASN A 16 3.23 -9.17 -12.33
CA ASN A 16 1.92 -9.61 -12.81
C ASN A 16 0.88 -8.48 -12.89
N ARG A 17 1.30 -7.21 -12.93
CA ARG A 17 0.40 -6.04 -12.93
C ARG A 17 -0.63 -6.02 -14.07
N HIS A 18 -0.32 -6.69 -15.18
CA HIS A 18 -1.24 -6.86 -16.31
C HIS A 18 -2.48 -7.71 -15.97
N GLU A 19 -2.44 -8.49 -14.89
CA GLU A 19 -3.59 -9.24 -14.36
C GLU A 19 -4.46 -8.41 -13.39
N ALA A 20 -4.01 -7.21 -12.99
CA ALA A 20 -4.76 -6.35 -12.08
C ALA A 20 -6.03 -5.83 -12.77
N GLY A 21 -7.15 -5.89 -12.05
CA GLY A 21 -8.39 -5.23 -12.48
C GLY A 21 -8.32 -3.71 -12.29
N ASN A 22 -9.34 -2.99 -12.78
CA ASN A 22 -9.41 -1.53 -12.75
C ASN A 22 -9.22 -0.89 -11.35
N ASN A 23 -9.52 -1.64 -10.28
CA ASN A 23 -9.36 -1.18 -8.89
C ASN A 23 -8.02 -1.57 -8.25
N GLY A 24 -7.05 -2.04 -9.04
CA GLY A 24 -5.75 -2.48 -8.51
C GLY A 24 -5.80 -3.79 -7.72
N ASN A 25 -6.85 -4.59 -7.92
CA ASN A 25 -7.05 -5.86 -7.24
C ASN A 25 -6.86 -7.03 -8.22
N PHE A 26 -6.40 -8.16 -7.71
CA PHE A 26 -6.03 -9.33 -8.50
C PHE A 26 -7.03 -10.47 -8.36
N LYS A 27 -7.00 -11.40 -9.33
CA LYS A 27 -7.80 -12.62 -9.30
C LYS A 27 -7.24 -13.60 -8.26
N MET A 28 -8.07 -14.54 -7.83
CA MET A 28 -7.66 -15.61 -6.89
C MET A 28 -6.41 -16.36 -7.38
N ALA A 29 -6.35 -16.67 -8.68
CA ALA A 29 -5.23 -17.37 -9.29
C ALA A 29 -3.90 -16.63 -9.09
N THR A 30 -3.86 -15.30 -9.31
CA THR A 30 -2.68 -14.48 -9.07
C THR A 30 -2.27 -14.48 -7.60
N TYR A 31 -3.23 -14.42 -6.66
CA TYR A 31 -2.92 -14.52 -5.22
C TYR A 31 -2.42 -15.91 -4.82
N GLN A 32 -2.90 -16.98 -5.44
CA GLN A 32 -2.37 -18.34 -5.23
C GLN A 32 -0.93 -18.44 -5.77
N ALA A 33 -0.66 -17.95 -6.98
CA ALA A 33 0.69 -17.90 -7.54
C ALA A 33 1.64 -17.06 -6.67
N THR A 34 1.16 -15.91 -6.17
CA THR A 34 1.90 -15.08 -5.21
C THR A 34 2.22 -15.89 -3.96
N THR A 35 1.25 -16.60 -3.39
CA THR A 35 1.42 -17.44 -2.19
C THR A 35 2.57 -18.44 -2.35
N LEU A 36 2.64 -19.11 -3.50
CA LEU A 36 3.72 -20.05 -3.82
C LEU A 36 5.08 -19.33 -3.91
N HIS A 37 5.11 -18.12 -4.48
CA HIS A 37 6.33 -17.32 -4.59
C HIS A 37 6.88 -16.87 -3.22
N ILE A 38 6.02 -16.33 -2.35
CA ILE A 38 6.42 -15.87 -1.00
C ILE A 38 6.73 -17.01 -0.02
N ALA A 39 6.32 -18.25 -0.30
CA ALA A 39 6.65 -19.39 0.56
C ALA A 39 8.17 -19.53 0.78
N ASN A 40 8.98 -19.21 -0.23
CA ASN A 40 10.45 -19.23 -0.15
C ASN A 40 11.03 -18.16 0.80
N TYR A 41 10.26 -17.12 1.13
CA TYR A 41 10.66 -16.01 2.00
C TYR A 41 10.05 -16.11 3.40
N CYS A 42 9.17 -17.10 3.61
CA CYS A 42 8.48 -17.35 4.87
C CYS A 42 9.38 -18.18 5.79
N THR A 43 10.44 -17.56 6.34
CA THR A 43 11.42 -18.23 7.21
C THR A 43 10.93 -18.43 8.64
N ASP A 44 9.83 -17.77 9.03
CA ASP A 44 9.27 -17.82 10.38
C ASP A 44 7.73 -17.73 10.36
N GLY A 45 7.08 -18.43 11.29
CA GLY A 45 5.64 -18.45 11.45
C GLY A 45 4.88 -19.42 10.54
N PRO A 46 3.54 -19.42 10.61
CA PRO A 46 2.70 -20.36 9.88
C PRO A 46 2.73 -20.10 8.36
N PRO A 47 2.58 -21.15 7.52
CA PRO A 47 2.45 -21.00 6.08
C PRO A 47 1.32 -20.02 5.75
N LYS A 48 1.63 -19.06 4.87
CA LYS A 48 0.65 -18.10 4.39
C LYS A 48 -0.21 -18.78 3.32
N ASN A 49 -1.52 -18.60 3.38
CA ASN A 49 -2.43 -19.01 2.32
C ASN A 49 -2.86 -17.79 1.50
N TYR A 50 -3.52 -18.01 0.36
CA TYR A 50 -3.92 -16.93 -0.54
C TYR A 50 -4.82 -15.88 0.11
N GLN A 51 -5.63 -16.24 1.12
CA GLN A 51 -6.48 -15.29 1.83
C GLN A 51 -5.63 -14.34 2.69
N VAL A 52 -4.61 -14.87 3.37
CA VAL A 52 -3.65 -14.08 4.15
C VAL A 52 -2.85 -13.14 3.24
N VAL A 53 -2.43 -13.62 2.07
CA VAL A 53 -1.73 -12.83 1.03
C VAL A 53 -2.63 -11.70 0.50
N ARG A 54 -3.86 -12.03 0.12
CA ARG A 54 -4.85 -11.05 -0.35
C ARG A 54 -5.14 -9.98 0.71
N ASN A 55 -5.31 -10.36 1.97
CA ASN A 55 -5.55 -9.41 3.06
C ASN A 55 -4.35 -8.53 3.35
N LYS A 56 -3.13 -9.02 3.06
CA LYS A 56 -1.90 -8.23 3.21
C LYS A 56 -1.72 -7.22 2.08
N TRP A 57 -2.21 -7.51 0.87
CA TRP A 57 -2.06 -6.63 -0.29
C TRP A 57 -2.38 -5.18 0.06
N THR A 58 -1.40 -4.30 -0.14
CA THR A 58 -1.36 -2.93 0.40
C THR A 58 -1.97 -1.88 -0.54
N GLY A 59 -2.79 -2.28 -1.52
CA GLY A 59 -3.40 -1.35 -2.48
C GLY A 59 -4.20 -0.22 -1.79
N TYR A 60 -4.87 -0.53 -0.67
CA TYR A 60 -5.59 0.47 0.11
C TYR A 60 -4.68 1.52 0.78
N ILE A 61 -3.42 1.17 1.09
CA ILE A 61 -2.45 2.13 1.65
C ILE A 61 -2.14 3.20 0.60
N TYR A 62 -1.93 2.78 -0.64
CA TYR A 62 -1.73 3.69 -1.76
C TYR A 62 -2.94 4.62 -1.95
N HIS A 63 -4.16 4.09 -1.92
CA HIS A 63 -5.38 4.92 -1.97
C HIS A 63 -5.44 5.95 -0.83
N ASN A 64 -5.12 5.56 0.40
CA ASN A 64 -5.07 6.48 1.54
C ASN A 64 -4.02 7.58 1.35
N ILE A 65 -2.85 7.25 0.79
CA ILE A 65 -1.81 8.24 0.47
C ILE A 65 -2.29 9.19 -0.63
N LYS A 66 -2.92 8.68 -1.69
CA LYS A 66 -3.51 9.53 -2.75
C LYS A 66 -4.61 10.44 -2.19
N TYR A 67 -5.46 9.93 -1.30
CA TYR A 67 -6.50 10.70 -0.64
C TYR A 67 -5.93 11.77 0.30
N TYR A 68 -4.83 11.46 0.98
CA TYR A 68 -4.08 12.43 1.78
C TYR A 68 -3.50 13.54 0.89
N GLN A 69 -2.84 13.18 -0.22
CA GLN A 69 -2.30 14.15 -1.20
C GLN A 69 -3.37 15.05 -1.82
N ALA A 70 -4.62 14.57 -1.93
CA ALA A 70 -5.74 15.35 -2.46
C ALA A 70 -6.35 16.33 -1.44
N GLN A 71 -5.91 16.31 -0.17
CA GLN A 71 -6.44 17.23 0.84
C GLN A 71 -6.01 18.67 0.55
N PRO A 72 -6.93 19.66 0.66
CA PRO A 72 -6.66 21.06 0.32
C PRO A 72 -5.65 21.76 1.24
N SER A 73 -5.24 21.14 2.35
CA SER A 73 -4.46 21.73 3.44
C SER A 73 -2.93 21.64 3.30
N GLY A 74 -2.41 21.52 2.07
CA GLY A 74 -0.96 21.41 1.84
C GLY A 74 -0.38 20.08 2.32
N ALA A 75 -1.18 19.01 2.27
CA ALA A 75 -0.78 17.64 2.59
C ALA A 75 0.29 17.16 1.60
N HIS A 76 1.54 17.34 2.00
CA HIS A 76 2.69 16.93 1.22
C HIS A 76 2.97 15.44 1.39
N TRP A 77 3.42 14.79 0.32
CA TRP A 77 3.93 13.43 0.38
C TRP A 77 5.21 13.33 -0.46
N ASP A 78 6.23 12.75 0.13
CA ASP A 78 7.50 12.40 -0.48
C ASP A 78 7.74 10.89 -0.36
N ASN A 79 8.18 10.23 -1.42
CA ASN A 79 8.34 8.78 -1.43
C ASN A 79 9.45 8.29 -0.49
N LYS A 80 10.37 9.17 -0.04
CA LYS A 80 11.46 8.85 0.89
C LYS A 80 11.17 9.32 2.32
N LYS A 81 10.51 10.47 2.50
CA LYS A 81 10.24 11.10 3.79
C LYS A 81 8.78 10.98 4.26
N GLY A 82 7.93 10.37 3.43
CA GLY A 82 6.51 10.19 3.69
C GLY A 82 5.79 11.53 3.71
N ALA A 83 4.89 11.72 4.68
CA ALA A 83 4.18 12.97 4.85
C ALA A 83 5.09 14.16 5.25
N ASN A 84 6.30 13.88 5.75
CA ASN A 84 7.32 14.86 6.15
C ASN A 84 6.72 16.05 6.93
N ILE A 85 5.91 15.74 7.95
CA ILE A 85 5.09 16.73 8.66
C ILE A 85 5.96 17.79 9.35
N GLN A 86 5.86 19.04 8.89
CA GLN A 86 6.57 20.19 9.44
C GLN A 86 5.58 21.24 9.96
N GLY A 87 5.78 21.70 11.20
CA GLY A 87 4.92 22.70 11.84
C GLY A 87 3.66 22.13 12.52
N GLN A 88 3.01 22.96 13.34
CA GLN A 88 1.86 22.54 14.14
C GLN A 88 0.59 22.33 13.29
N HIS A 89 0.39 23.13 12.24
CA HIS A 89 -0.77 23.01 11.37
C HIS A 89 -0.80 21.67 10.61
N ALA A 90 0.30 21.31 9.93
CA ALA A 90 0.41 20.03 9.23
C ALA A 90 0.29 18.84 10.20
N LYS A 91 0.79 18.97 11.44
CA LYS A 91 0.64 17.95 12.48
C LYS A 91 -0.81 17.72 12.87
N GLN A 92 -1.62 18.77 12.95
CA GLN A 92 -3.05 18.65 13.26
C GLN A 92 -3.80 17.99 12.10
N VAL A 93 -3.59 18.46 10.86
CA VAL A 93 -4.16 17.87 9.64
C VAL A 93 -3.85 16.37 9.55
N PHE A 94 -2.58 15.99 9.72
CA PHE A 94 -2.19 14.59 9.66
C PHE A 94 -2.81 13.76 10.80
N LYS A 95 -2.86 14.30 12.03
CA LYS A 95 -3.50 13.63 13.16
C LYS A 95 -4.98 13.37 12.91
N ASP A 96 -5.71 14.35 12.37
CA ASP A 96 -7.13 14.19 12.08
C ASP A 96 -7.35 13.20 10.94
N PHE A 97 -6.50 13.20 9.92
CA PHE A 97 -6.56 12.23 8.83
C PHE A 97 -6.28 10.78 9.28
N VAL A 98 -5.30 10.58 10.17
CA VAL A 98 -4.95 9.27 10.74
C VAL A 98 -6.09 8.65 11.55
N LYS A 99 -7.02 9.44 12.11
CA LYS A 99 -8.19 8.89 12.82
C LYS A 99 -9.05 8.01 11.91
N SER A 100 -9.22 8.40 10.65
CA SER A 100 -9.97 7.63 9.65
C SER A 100 -9.08 6.67 8.84
N HIS A 101 -7.77 6.93 8.76
CA HIS A 101 -6.83 6.14 7.97
C HIS A 101 -5.61 5.71 8.82
N PRO A 102 -5.79 4.84 9.83
CA PRO A 102 -4.74 4.55 10.82
C PRO A 102 -3.45 4.00 10.21
N LEU A 103 -3.54 3.31 9.07
CA LEU A 103 -2.41 2.68 8.39
C LEU A 103 -1.44 3.69 7.75
N ILE A 104 -1.84 4.95 7.56
CA ILE A 104 -0.93 6.00 7.07
C ILE A 104 0.00 6.53 8.18
N CYS A 105 -0.32 6.26 9.46
CA CYS A 105 0.42 6.79 10.61
C CYS A 105 1.91 6.42 10.59
N GLN A 106 2.24 5.23 10.07
CA GLN A 106 3.61 4.75 9.94
C GLN A 106 4.47 5.59 8.97
N PHE A 107 3.83 6.37 8.08
CA PHE A 107 4.49 7.18 7.06
C PHE A 107 4.60 8.67 7.44
N LYS A 108 4.47 8.99 8.73
CA LYS A 108 4.56 10.37 9.21
C LYS A 108 5.91 11.04 8.89
N THR A 109 7.00 10.28 9.03
CA THR A 109 8.39 10.75 8.82
C THR A 109 9.21 9.78 7.98
N SER A 110 8.57 8.75 7.43
CA SER A 110 9.20 7.69 6.66
C SER A 110 8.42 7.51 5.38
N GLY A 111 9.12 7.41 4.25
CA GLY A 111 8.53 7.08 2.98
C GLY A 111 8.05 5.64 2.90
N TRP A 112 7.61 5.25 1.70
CA TRP A 112 7.21 3.89 1.42
C TRP A 112 7.96 3.40 0.19
N ASP A 113 8.94 2.53 0.39
CA ASP A 113 9.82 1.99 -0.66
C ASP A 113 9.04 1.19 -1.71
N LEU A 114 7.90 0.61 -1.33
CA LEU A 114 7.02 -0.14 -2.22
C LEU A 114 6.06 0.77 -3.01
N TYR A 115 6.00 2.07 -2.70
CA TYR A 115 5.15 3.05 -3.39
C TYR A 115 5.25 2.99 -4.93
N PRO A 116 6.43 3.05 -5.56
CA PRO A 116 6.52 3.05 -7.03
C PRO A 116 5.92 1.78 -7.65
N TYR A 117 6.14 0.62 -7.05
CA TYR A 117 5.59 -0.65 -7.54
C TYR A 117 4.06 -0.66 -7.44
N VAL A 118 3.50 -0.17 -6.32
CA VAL A 118 2.04 -0.11 -6.16
C VAL A 118 1.42 0.96 -7.05
N ALA A 119 2.10 2.09 -7.27
CA ALA A 119 1.67 3.13 -8.18
C ALA A 119 1.58 2.63 -9.63
N ASP A 120 2.52 1.78 -10.08
CA ASP A 120 2.47 1.14 -11.40
C ASP A 120 1.32 0.13 -11.53
N ILE A 121 0.93 -0.54 -10.44
CA ILE A 121 -0.22 -1.45 -10.41
C ILE A 121 -1.54 -0.67 -10.41
N ILE A 122 -1.56 0.51 -9.78
CA ILE A 122 -2.76 1.35 -9.59
C ILE A 122 -2.49 2.79 -10.08
N PRO A 123 -2.30 3.01 -11.38
CA PRO A 123 -1.84 4.30 -11.91
C PRO A 123 -2.80 5.46 -11.61
N HIS A 124 -4.11 5.19 -11.57
CA HIS A 124 -5.14 6.21 -11.34
C HIS A 124 -5.65 6.29 -9.90
N GLY A 125 -5.07 5.55 -8.95
CA GLY A 125 -5.62 5.45 -7.61
C GLY A 125 -7.05 4.90 -7.59
N GLY A 126 -7.35 4.01 -8.57
CA GLY A 126 -8.59 3.24 -8.72
C GLY A 126 -9.84 4.00 -8.33
N ALA A 127 -10.51 4.64 -9.29
CA ALA A 127 -11.75 5.39 -9.07
C ALA A 127 -12.62 4.74 -8.00
N CYS A 128 -12.64 5.35 -6.81
CA CYS A 128 -13.52 4.94 -5.74
C CYS A 128 -14.92 5.25 -6.26
N GLY A 129 -15.60 4.23 -6.78
CA GLY A 129 -16.98 4.34 -7.21
C GLY A 129 -17.78 4.94 -6.06
N ALA A 130 -18.21 6.18 -6.25
CA ALA A 130 -19.19 6.81 -5.39
C ALA A 130 -20.45 5.96 -5.45
N ASN A 131 -20.88 5.43 -4.31
CA ASN A 131 -22.25 5.05 -4.05
C ASN A 131 -22.68 5.73 -2.76
#